data_AF-A0A533SJM2-F1
#
_entry.id   AF-A0A533SJM2-F1
#
_cell.length_a   1.000
_cell.length_b   1.000
_cell.length_c   1.000
_cell.angle_alpha   90.00
_cell.angle_beta   90.00
_cell.angle_gamma   90.00
#
_symmetry.space_group_name_H-M   'P 1'
#
loop_
_entity.id
_entity.type
_entity.pdbx_description
1 polymer ?
#
loop_
_entity_poly.entity_id
_entity_poly.type
_entity_poly.pdbx_seq_one_letter_code
_entity_poly.pdbx_strand_id
1 'polypeptide(L)'
;MMITVVLAPALLLTGCGSNKDIVLSPDARTGSGGPDGRGAAARDLAVSPLTGELVPKEALARRPLAVMIENSPAARPQSGLDKADLVYEMLAEGAITRFMAVFLQGDAAILGPVRSARPYFITRALDYDAIYAYVGGSEAAKQMVRTERVAALDEFGVGRRAYWRIKGRSA
;
A
#
# COMPACT_ATOMS: atom_id res chain seq x y z
N MET A 1 -32.97 -14.00 -25.23
CA MET A 1 -32.65 -12.84 -24.38
C MET A 1 -31.74 -11.91 -25.18
N MET A 2 -32.33 -10.89 -25.82
CA MET A 2 -31.60 -9.99 -26.75
C MET A 2 -30.80 -8.97 -25.94
N ILE A 3 -29.48 -9.09 -26.02
CA ILE A 3 -28.53 -8.10 -25.50
C ILE A 3 -28.38 -7.02 -26.57
N THR A 4 -28.74 -5.78 -26.23
CA THR A 4 -28.52 -4.62 -27.11
C THR A 4 -27.33 -3.83 -26.56
N VAL A 5 -26.28 -3.70 -27.37
CA VAL A 5 -25.12 -2.85 -27.10
C VAL A 5 -25.36 -1.50 -27.77
N VAL A 6 -25.38 -0.41 -27.00
CA VAL A 6 -25.45 0.95 -27.53
C VAL A 6 -24.04 1.53 -27.56
N LEU A 7 -23.53 1.78 -28.76
CA LEU A 7 -22.26 2.46 -29.01
C LEU A 7 -22.51 3.97 -29.01
N ALA A 8 -21.94 4.70 -28.05
CA ALA A 8 -21.98 6.16 -28.00
C ALA A 8 -20.85 6.76 -28.88
N PRO A 9 -21.13 7.76 -29.73
CA PRO A 9 -20.10 8.40 -30.54
C PRO A 9 -19.24 9.38 -29.72
N ALA A 10 -17.93 9.32 -29.94
CA ALA A 10 -16.94 10.22 -29.37
C ALA A 10 -17.06 11.63 -29.97
N LEU A 11 -17.18 12.64 -29.11
CA LEU A 11 -17.18 14.05 -29.49
C LEU A 11 -15.74 14.58 -29.38
N LEU A 12 -15.08 14.78 -30.52
CA LEU A 12 -13.77 15.43 -30.61
C LEU A 12 -13.95 16.94 -30.61
N LEU A 13 -13.51 17.60 -29.53
CA LEU A 13 -13.34 19.05 -29.48
C LEU A 13 -11.89 19.38 -29.85
N THR A 14 -11.71 19.97 -31.03
CA THR A 14 -10.44 20.58 -31.47
C THR A 14 -10.35 22.00 -30.91
N GLY A 15 -9.37 22.25 -30.05
CA GLY A 15 -9.01 23.59 -29.58
C GLY A 15 -7.57 23.91 -29.97
N CYS A 16 -7.37 24.86 -30.88
CA CYS A 16 -6.06 25.44 -31.21
C CYS A 16 -5.75 26.59 -30.26
N GLY A 17 -4.61 26.53 -29.58
CA GLY A 17 -4.00 27.63 -28.85
C GLY A 17 -2.48 27.56 -29.00
N SER A 18 -1.89 28.63 -29.54
CA SER A 18 -0.54 28.67 -30.10
C SER A 18 0.59 28.45 -29.09
N ASN A 19 1.42 27.47 -29.44
CA ASN A 19 2.88 27.47 -29.54
C ASN A 19 3.73 28.01 -28.37
N LYS A 20 4.51 27.10 -27.77
CA LYS A 20 5.95 27.27 -27.51
C LYS A 20 6.57 25.89 -27.31
N ASP A 21 7.39 25.49 -28.27
CA ASP A 21 8.23 24.31 -28.22
C ASP A 21 9.04 24.25 -26.92
N ILE A 22 8.84 23.22 -26.11
CA ILE A 22 9.75 22.89 -25.01
C ILE A 22 10.93 22.18 -25.66
N VAL A 23 11.91 22.98 -26.10
CA VAL A 23 13.23 22.49 -26.47
C VAL A 23 13.94 22.09 -25.18
N LEU A 24 14.16 20.79 -25.01
CA LEU A 24 15.15 20.27 -24.06
C LEU A 24 16.54 20.63 -24.61
N SER A 25 17.10 21.75 -24.16
CA SER A 25 18.53 22.02 -24.31
C SER A 25 19.24 21.72 -22.99
N PRO A 26 20.22 20.79 -22.97
CA PRO A 26 21.23 20.78 -21.93
C PRO A 26 22.19 21.96 -22.17
N ASP A 27 22.80 22.40 -21.07
CA ASP A 27 23.82 23.45 -20.97
C ASP A 27 23.39 24.91 -20.77
N ALA A 28 23.78 25.38 -19.57
CA ALA A 28 24.45 26.64 -19.25
C ALA A 28 23.71 27.46 -18.16
N ARG A 29 24.24 27.45 -16.93
CA ARG A 29 25.29 28.41 -16.53
C ARG A 29 25.75 28.22 -15.08
N THR A 30 27.06 28.16 -14.97
CA THR A 30 27.90 28.43 -13.81
C THR A 30 27.47 29.72 -13.09
N GLY A 31 27.16 29.61 -11.81
CA GLY A 31 27.04 30.72 -10.87
C GLY A 31 27.91 30.43 -9.65
N SER A 32 29.02 31.15 -9.51
CA SER A 32 29.99 31.07 -8.43
C SER A 32 29.58 31.93 -7.23
N GLY A 33 29.64 31.39 -6.00
CA GLY A 33 29.85 32.19 -4.79
C GLY A 33 29.20 31.69 -3.49
N GLY A 34 30.02 31.17 -2.56
CA GLY A 34 29.74 31.13 -1.10
C GLY A 34 29.78 29.75 -0.42
N PRO A 35 30.74 29.45 0.49
CA PRO A 35 30.85 28.16 1.16
C PRO A 35 30.03 28.17 2.46
N ASP A 36 28.71 28.07 2.35
CA ASP A 36 27.87 27.82 3.52
C ASP A 36 27.74 26.31 3.70
N GLY A 37 28.59 25.78 4.60
CA GLY A 37 28.71 24.39 4.99
C GLY A 37 27.45 23.77 5.61
N ARG A 38 26.37 23.69 4.85
CA ARG A 38 25.28 22.74 5.05
C ARG A 38 25.14 21.91 3.79
N GLY A 39 26.15 21.10 3.54
CA GLY A 39 25.98 19.88 2.78
C GLY A 39 24.99 19.00 3.55
N ALA A 40 23.70 19.24 3.35
CA ALA A 40 22.74 18.16 3.39
C ALA A 40 23.28 17.19 2.33
N ALA A 41 23.92 16.11 2.77
CA ALA A 41 24.32 15.01 1.90
C ALA A 41 23.17 14.84 0.90
N ALA A 42 23.47 14.96 -0.40
CA ALA A 42 22.49 14.69 -1.43
C ALA A 42 21.86 13.36 -1.06
N ARG A 43 20.64 13.39 -0.54
CA ARG A 43 19.99 12.19 -0.02
C ARG A 43 19.96 11.25 -1.23
N ASP A 44 20.46 10.03 -1.09
CA ASP A 44 20.33 9.01 -2.14
C ASP A 44 18.83 8.74 -2.24
N LEU A 45 18.15 9.50 -3.08
CA LEU A 45 16.70 9.47 -3.26
C LEU A 45 16.38 8.54 -4.42
N ALA A 46 15.32 7.77 -4.25
CA ALA A 46 14.74 6.93 -5.30
C ALA A 46 13.24 7.13 -5.35
N VAL A 47 12.66 6.86 -6.53
CA VAL A 47 11.21 6.87 -6.71
C VAL A 47 10.64 5.60 -6.09
N SER A 48 9.65 5.74 -5.20
CA SER A 48 8.92 4.63 -4.63
C SER A 48 8.18 3.85 -5.72
N PRO A 49 8.30 2.52 -5.78
CA PRO A 49 7.54 1.72 -6.72
C PRO A 49 6.05 1.63 -6.37
N LEU A 50 5.65 1.95 -5.13
CA LEU A 50 4.25 1.84 -4.69
C LEU A 50 3.50 3.17 -4.79
N THR A 51 4.15 4.29 -4.51
CA THR A 51 3.50 5.62 -4.47
C THR A 51 3.97 6.59 -5.54
N GLY A 52 5.12 6.32 -6.18
CA GLY A 52 5.74 7.25 -7.14
C GLY A 52 6.43 8.46 -6.48
N GLU A 53 6.50 8.53 -5.15
CA GLU A 53 7.14 9.63 -4.43
C GLU A 53 8.67 9.47 -4.37
N LEU A 54 9.41 10.60 -4.30
CA LEU A 54 10.84 10.59 -4.03
C LEU A 54 11.11 10.40 -2.54
N VAL A 55 11.73 9.28 -2.18
CA VAL A 55 12.02 8.91 -0.79
C VAL A 55 13.48 8.49 -0.62
N PRO A 56 14.04 8.53 0.60
CA PRO A 56 15.37 7.97 0.86
C PRO A 56 15.41 6.50 0.41
N LYS A 57 16.44 6.12 -0.35
CA LYS A 57 16.59 4.78 -0.89
C LYS A 57 16.63 3.71 0.20
N GLU A 58 17.10 4.05 1.40
CA GLU A 58 17.07 3.18 2.57
C GLU A 58 15.65 2.80 2.99
N ALA A 59 14.66 3.69 2.80
CA ALA A 59 13.26 3.40 3.09
C ALA A 59 12.68 2.33 2.15
N LEU A 60 13.28 2.14 0.98
CA LEU A 60 12.91 1.12 -0.01
C LEU A 60 13.69 -0.20 0.17
N ALA A 61 14.68 -0.24 1.06
CA ALA A 61 15.59 -1.38 1.22
C ALA A 61 15.03 -2.52 2.10
N ARG A 62 13.72 -2.51 2.39
CA ARG A 62 13.04 -3.54 3.17
C ARG A 62 11.97 -4.24 2.35
N ARG A 63 11.61 -5.46 2.76
CA ARG A 63 10.48 -6.21 2.21
C ARG A 63 9.17 -5.52 2.62
N PRO A 64 8.18 -5.34 1.72
CA PRO A 64 6.89 -4.75 2.09
C PRO A 64 6.18 -5.56 3.18
N LEU A 65 5.42 -4.88 4.03
CA LEU A 65 4.54 -5.49 5.03
C LEU A 65 3.09 -5.27 4.61
N ALA A 66 2.32 -6.32 4.42
CA ALA A 66 0.90 -6.29 4.14
C ALA A 66 0.11 -6.75 5.37
N VAL A 67 -0.74 -5.88 5.91
CA VAL A 67 -1.48 -6.13 7.16
C VAL A 67 -2.98 -6.12 6.91
N MET A 68 -3.65 -7.19 7.30
CA MET A 68 -5.10 -7.28 7.29
C MET A 68 -5.71 -6.41 8.38
N ILE A 69 -6.59 -5.49 8.02
CA ILE A 69 -7.23 -4.55 8.94
C ILE A 69 -8.76 -4.66 8.87
N GLU A 70 -9.42 -4.64 10.02
CA GLU A 70 -10.88 -4.65 10.11
C GLU A 70 -11.52 -3.37 9.57
N ASN A 71 -12.70 -3.49 8.95
CA ASN A 71 -13.52 -2.34 8.56
C ASN A 71 -15.00 -2.40 8.97
N SER A 72 -15.38 -3.19 9.97
CA SER A 72 -16.74 -3.12 10.53
C SER A 72 -16.97 -1.75 11.19
N PRO A 73 -18.22 -1.26 11.30
CA PRO A 73 -18.50 0.01 11.97
C PRO A 73 -17.95 0.09 13.41
N ALA A 74 -17.98 -1.02 14.15
CA ALA A 74 -17.48 -1.10 15.53
C ALA A 74 -15.94 -1.09 15.63
N ALA A 75 -15.24 -1.41 14.54
CA ALA A 75 -13.78 -1.39 14.46
C ALA A 75 -13.19 0.02 14.40
N ARG A 76 -14.00 0.97 13.96
CA ARG A 76 -13.55 2.31 13.57
C ARG A 76 -13.39 3.20 14.80
N PRO A 77 -12.40 4.11 14.81
CA PRO A 77 -11.36 4.28 13.79
C PRO A 77 -10.24 3.22 13.90
N GLN A 78 -9.61 2.93 12.76
CA GLN A 78 -8.40 2.11 12.65
C GLN A 78 -7.14 2.88 13.03
N SER A 79 -6.07 2.16 13.35
CA SER A 79 -4.73 2.70 13.61
C SER A 79 -3.80 2.43 12.43
N GLY A 80 -3.09 3.47 12.00
CA GLY A 80 -1.98 3.41 11.04
C GLY A 80 -2.36 3.28 9.57
N LEU A 81 -3.66 3.28 9.22
CA LEU A 81 -4.09 3.28 7.81
C LEU A 81 -3.61 4.52 7.04
N ASP A 82 -3.49 5.66 7.72
CA ASP A 82 -3.01 6.93 7.14
C ASP A 82 -1.51 6.93 6.83
N LYS A 83 -0.78 5.89 7.26
CA LYS A 83 0.65 5.70 6.98
C LYS A 83 0.92 4.62 5.94
N ALA A 84 -0.13 3.99 5.41
CA ALA A 84 0.01 2.94 4.41
C ALA A 84 0.36 3.54 3.05
N ASP A 85 1.21 2.85 2.29
CA ASP A 85 1.58 3.24 0.93
C ASP A 85 0.50 2.83 -0.07
N LEU A 86 -0.17 1.70 0.19
CA LEU A 86 -1.34 1.23 -0.55
C LEU A 86 -2.38 0.66 0.41
N VAL A 87 -3.66 0.86 0.10
CA VAL A 87 -4.77 0.23 0.83
C VAL A 87 -5.71 -0.44 -0.16
N TYR A 88 -5.92 -1.74 0.02
CA TYR A 88 -6.96 -2.50 -0.67
C TYR A 88 -8.21 -2.59 0.20
N GLU A 89 -9.37 -2.27 -0.35
CA GLU A 89 -10.66 -2.58 0.26
C GLU A 89 -11.39 -3.64 -0.56
N MET A 90 -11.74 -4.77 0.06
CA MET A 90 -12.48 -5.84 -0.60
C MET A 90 -13.53 -6.44 0.34
N LEU A 91 -14.64 -6.95 -0.23
CA LEU A 91 -15.69 -7.65 0.51
C LEU A 91 -15.14 -8.91 1.18
N ALA A 92 -15.44 -9.10 2.47
CA ALA A 92 -14.87 -10.19 3.27
C ALA A 92 -15.93 -11.15 3.84
N GLU A 93 -16.92 -10.63 4.56
CA GLU A 93 -17.97 -11.41 5.22
C GLU A 93 -19.31 -10.66 5.11
N GLY A 94 -20.30 -11.29 4.46
CA GLY A 94 -21.56 -10.62 4.17
C GLY A 94 -21.34 -9.31 3.40
N ALA A 95 -21.94 -8.22 3.89
CA ALA A 95 -21.79 -6.88 3.35
C ALA A 95 -20.65 -6.06 3.99
N ILE A 96 -19.75 -6.71 4.77
CA ILE A 96 -18.64 -6.03 5.45
C ILE A 96 -17.34 -6.24 4.66
N THR A 97 -16.69 -5.12 4.35
CA THR A 97 -15.36 -5.09 3.73
C THR A 97 -14.26 -5.25 4.78
N ARG A 98 -13.06 -5.58 4.31
CA ARG A 98 -11.81 -5.46 5.08
C ARG A 98 -10.83 -4.62 4.30
N PHE A 99 -9.87 -4.07 5.03
CA PHE A 99 -8.71 -3.44 4.43
C PHE A 99 -7.52 -4.39 4.44
N MET A 100 -6.63 -4.23 3.47
CA MET A 100 -5.24 -4.67 3.57
C MET A 100 -4.36 -3.48 3.27
N ALA A 101 -3.58 -3.07 4.27
CA ALA A 101 -2.65 -1.96 4.17
C ALA A 101 -1.24 -2.48 3.87
N VAL A 102 -0.59 -1.94 2.85
CA VAL A 102 0.78 -2.31 2.43
C VAL A 102 1.73 -1.17 2.79
N PHE A 103 2.85 -1.53 3.42
CA PHE A 103 3.88 -0.61 3.91
C PHE A 103 5.23 -1.01 3.32
N LEU A 104 5.82 -0.13 2.51
CA LEU A 104 7.19 -0.17 2.01
C LEU A 104 8.00 1.00 2.57
N GLN A 105 7.69 2.25 2.23
CA GLN A 105 8.34 3.42 2.87
C GLN A 105 7.56 3.91 4.11
N GLY A 106 6.24 3.74 4.12
CA GLY A 106 5.39 4.15 5.23
C GLY A 106 5.65 3.31 6.47
N ASP A 107 5.61 3.92 7.65
CA ASP A 107 5.81 3.20 8.91
C ASP A 107 4.81 3.68 9.97
N ALA A 108 4.40 2.75 10.82
CA ALA A 108 3.40 3.00 11.84
C ALA A 108 3.73 2.24 13.12
N ALA A 109 3.68 2.93 14.26
CA ALA A 109 3.94 2.31 15.55
C ALA A 109 2.85 1.30 15.97
N ILE A 110 1.60 1.51 15.52
CA ILE A 110 0.45 0.67 15.86
C ILE A 110 -0.41 0.46 14.61
N LEU A 111 -0.72 -0.80 14.31
CA LEU A 111 -1.55 -1.24 13.19
C LEU A 111 -2.72 -2.07 13.70
N GLY A 112 -3.94 -1.76 13.24
CA GLY A 112 -5.11 -2.60 13.51
C GLY A 112 -6.43 -1.84 13.61
N PRO A 113 -7.51 -2.50 14.06
CA PRO A 113 -7.56 -3.89 14.53
C PRO A 113 -7.21 -4.90 13.42
N VAL A 114 -6.36 -5.88 13.72
CA VAL A 114 -5.95 -6.90 12.73
C VAL A 114 -7.04 -7.97 12.61
N ARG A 115 -7.31 -8.43 11.39
CA ARG A 115 -8.38 -9.41 11.11
C ARG A 115 -7.95 -10.56 10.21
N SER A 116 -8.91 -11.45 9.95
CA SER A 116 -8.70 -12.71 9.27
C SER A 116 -8.39 -12.57 7.79
N ALA A 117 -7.47 -13.40 7.34
CA ALA A 117 -7.06 -13.52 5.95
C ALA A 117 -8.18 -14.08 5.05
N ARG A 118 -8.11 -13.70 3.76
CA ARG A 118 -8.88 -14.27 2.65
C ARG A 118 -7.97 -14.47 1.43
N PRO A 119 -8.27 -15.43 0.54
CA PRO A 119 -7.40 -15.77 -0.58
C PRO A 119 -7.03 -14.58 -1.48
N TYR A 120 -8.00 -13.73 -1.83
CA TYR A 120 -7.77 -12.58 -2.70
C TYR A 120 -6.85 -11.51 -2.07
N PHE A 121 -6.84 -11.34 -0.74
CA PHE A 121 -5.86 -10.49 -0.08
C PHE A 121 -4.45 -11.11 -0.11
N ILE A 122 -4.35 -12.44 0.07
CA ILE A 122 -3.07 -13.15 -0.06
C ILE A 122 -2.49 -12.98 -1.46
N THR A 123 -3.32 -13.10 -2.50
CA THR A 123 -2.90 -12.83 -3.89
C THR A 123 -2.33 -11.41 -4.03
N ARG A 124 -3.03 -10.39 -3.49
CA ARG A 124 -2.52 -9.01 -3.51
C ARG A 124 -1.23 -8.83 -2.71
N ALA A 125 -1.04 -9.54 -1.60
CA ALA A 125 0.20 -9.49 -0.84
C ALA A 125 1.37 -10.13 -1.62
N LEU A 126 1.11 -11.23 -2.35
CA LEU A 126 2.11 -11.93 -3.17
C LEU A 126 2.55 -11.11 -4.39
N ASP A 127 1.69 -10.25 -4.94
CA ASP A 127 2.04 -9.33 -6.03
C ASP A 127 3.25 -8.43 -5.68
N TYR A 128 3.51 -8.22 -4.38
CA TYR A 128 4.62 -7.40 -3.85
C TYR A 128 5.67 -8.20 -3.09
N ASP A 129 5.60 -9.54 -3.11
CA ASP A 129 6.36 -10.41 -2.19
C ASP A 129 6.29 -9.88 -0.74
N ALA A 130 5.12 -9.45 -0.26
CA ALA A 130 5.02 -8.85 1.07
C ALA A 130 5.10 -9.89 2.21
N ILE A 131 5.58 -9.48 3.39
CA ILE A 131 5.32 -10.19 4.64
C ILE A 131 3.85 -9.97 4.99
N TYR A 132 3.09 -11.03 5.24
CA TYR A 132 1.64 -10.96 5.37
C TYR A 132 1.16 -11.20 6.81
N ALA A 133 0.65 -10.15 7.47
CA ALA A 133 0.22 -10.16 8.86
C ALA A 133 -1.31 -10.20 8.99
N TYR A 134 -1.83 -11.13 9.78
CA TYR A 134 -3.26 -11.38 9.95
C TYR A 134 -3.58 -12.16 11.24
N VAL A 135 -4.88 -12.26 11.56
CA VAL A 135 -5.38 -13.08 12.68
C VAL A 135 -6.38 -14.12 12.19
N GLY A 136 -5.93 -15.37 12.02
CA GLY A 136 -6.75 -16.46 11.48
C GLY A 136 -7.19 -16.23 10.03
N GLY A 137 -8.13 -17.04 9.54
CA GLY A 137 -8.49 -17.00 8.11
C GLY A 137 -9.57 -17.99 7.76
N SER A 138 -10.09 -17.88 6.53
CA SER A 138 -10.88 -18.96 5.95
C SER A 138 -9.98 -20.18 5.71
N GLU A 139 -10.55 -21.38 5.64
CA GLU A 139 -9.78 -22.60 5.36
C GLU A 139 -9.01 -22.50 4.04
N ALA A 140 -9.63 -21.91 3.01
CA ALA A 140 -8.95 -21.61 1.75
C ALA A 140 -7.74 -20.69 1.92
N ALA A 141 -7.83 -19.65 2.77
CA ALA A 141 -6.72 -18.75 3.05
C ALA A 141 -5.59 -19.48 3.80
N LYS A 142 -5.94 -20.28 4.82
CA LYS A 142 -4.96 -21.08 5.58
C LYS A 142 -4.24 -22.08 4.68
N GLN A 143 -4.96 -22.72 3.75
CA GLN A 143 -4.38 -23.62 2.77
C GLN A 143 -3.44 -22.86 1.82
N MET A 144 -3.89 -21.72 1.27
CA MET A 144 -3.11 -20.90 0.35
C MET A 144 -1.80 -20.40 0.99
N VAL A 145 -1.83 -19.97 2.26
CA VAL A 145 -0.61 -19.58 2.98
C VAL A 145 0.43 -20.71 3.00
N ARG A 146 -0.01 -21.97 3.17
CA ARG A 146 0.88 -23.13 3.20
C ARG A 146 1.37 -23.51 1.80
N THR A 147 0.48 -23.55 0.81
CA THR A 147 0.82 -23.99 -0.56
C THR A 147 1.72 -22.99 -1.26
N GLU A 148 1.43 -21.70 -1.15
CA GLU A 148 2.22 -20.61 -1.75
C GLU A 148 3.45 -20.23 -0.91
N ARG A 149 3.66 -20.91 0.24
CA ARG A 149 4.76 -20.66 1.17
C ARG A 149 4.88 -19.17 1.56
N VAL A 150 3.74 -18.54 1.80
CA VAL A 150 3.65 -17.10 2.11
C VAL A 150 4.46 -16.80 3.37
N ALA A 151 5.28 -15.75 3.34
CA ALA A 151 5.94 -15.22 4.52
C ALA A 151 4.91 -14.58 5.46
N ALA A 152 4.32 -15.37 6.34
CA ALA A 152 3.16 -15.00 7.14
C ALA A 152 3.50 -14.73 8.62
N LEU A 153 2.87 -13.71 9.18
CA LEU A 153 2.82 -13.44 10.62
C LEU A 153 1.38 -13.66 11.10
N ASP A 154 0.99 -14.90 11.38
CA ASP A 154 -0.32 -15.23 11.97
C ASP A 154 -0.26 -15.12 13.50
N GLU A 155 -1.21 -14.44 14.15
CA GLU A 155 -1.30 -14.38 15.62
C GLU A 155 -1.26 -15.77 16.25
N PHE A 156 -1.90 -16.77 15.64
CA PHE A 156 -1.88 -18.15 16.18
C PHE A 156 -0.50 -18.81 16.13
N GLY A 157 0.40 -18.34 15.25
CA GLY A 157 1.77 -18.85 15.13
C GLY A 157 2.79 -18.05 15.94
N VAL A 158 2.75 -16.71 15.85
CA VAL A 158 3.76 -15.83 16.51
C VAL A 158 3.31 -15.32 17.87
N GLY A 159 2.02 -15.40 18.18
CA GLY A 159 1.43 -15.02 19.46
C GLY A 159 1.71 -13.58 19.87
N ARG A 160 1.91 -13.39 21.18
CA ARG A 160 2.10 -12.07 21.80
C ARG A 160 3.41 -11.36 21.44
N ARG A 161 4.26 -11.98 20.62
CA ARG A 161 5.51 -11.38 20.15
C ARG A 161 5.27 -10.26 19.14
N ALA A 162 4.18 -10.37 18.36
CA ALA A 162 3.80 -9.37 17.36
C ALA A 162 2.39 -8.79 17.58
N TYR A 163 1.56 -9.46 18.40
CA TYR A 163 0.16 -9.07 18.61
C TYR A 163 -0.16 -8.81 20.07
N TRP A 164 -1.03 -7.86 20.34
CA TRP A 164 -1.58 -7.63 21.67
C TRP A 164 -3.05 -7.22 21.60
N ARG A 165 -3.74 -7.35 22.72
CA ARG A 165 -5.14 -6.93 22.87
C ARG A 165 -5.18 -5.61 23.62
N ILE A 166 -5.90 -4.63 23.08
CA ILE A 166 -6.12 -3.35 23.76
C ILE A 166 -7.34 -3.47 24.69
N LYS A 167 -7.29 -2.77 25.83
CA LYS A 167 -8.45 -2.66 26.73
C LYS A 167 -9.46 -1.68 26.14
N GLY A 168 -10.75 -1.91 26.36
CA GLY A 168 -11.82 -0.98 25.95
C GLY A 168 -12.32 -1.14 24.51
N ARG A 169 -11.85 -2.13 23.75
CA ARG A 169 -12.48 -2.57 22.50
C ARG A 169 -12.84 -4.05 22.59
N SER A 170 -14.07 -4.40 22.24
CA SER A 170 -14.54 -5.78 22.18
C SER A 170 -13.91 -6.51 20.98
N ALA A 171 -13.72 -7.83 21.12
CA ALA A 171 -13.10 -8.70 20.13
C ALA A 171 -13.99 -8.98 18.91
#